data_AF-A0A660Y5U7-F1
#
_entry.id   AF-A0A660Y5U7-F1
#
_cell.length_a   1.000
_cell.length_b   1.000
_cell.length_c   1.000
_cell.angle_alpha   90.00
_cell.angle_beta   90.00
_cell.angle_gamma   90.00
#
_symmetry.space_group_name_H-M   'P 1'
#
loop_
_entity.id
_entity.type
_entity.pdbx_description
1 polymer ?
#
loop_
_entity_poly.entity_id
_entity_poly.type
_entity_poly.pdbx_seq_one_letter_code
_entity_poly.pdbx_strand_id
1 'polypeptide(L)'
;YGVAPLGRFFSRLCGNGSHNKHVPEILWDLPRPYFEAYLEGYAKGDGYVTKEGKLSITSVSRQLIRELTWLCAMHGIQVGVRRVELKAGRKIGQKSLPAGEVWNLIIGKTSNPFISDDEVVPNQGKRPYVKEVVVKPYDGYVYDLCGCDNEAFFGGEKPVLLHNSRVRDLFRQAKAHAPCIIFIDEIDAVGRHRGAGLGGGHDEREQTLNQLLVEMDGFESSEGIIILAATNRPDILDPALLRPGRFDRQVVMDLPDVKGREGILKVHTRNIPLSRDVKLDVIAKGTPGLSGADLENLVNEAVLLASRKGRKRVRMEDFEEAKDKVMMGMARKMAISDEEKKLIAYHETGHALMAKLMPGGDPVHKVTIIPRGRALGVTHFLPMDERHTYSKSYCMAKLVYALGGRAAEKLVFGEVSTGAGGDYEQATELARKMVCEWGMSERLGPVVYGQREEEIFLGREITRRKDYSERTAELIDQEIKALIEEAERTAERLLKENEDKLHAVAQALLEYEVLDGEQIDRILRGEPLHKSKPGRTSSSKEPPVPTAASEG
;
A
#
# COMPACT_ATOMS: atom_id res chain seq x y z
N TYR A 1 8.26 53.64 -21.11
CA TYR A 1 8.22 52.82 -19.88
C TYR A 1 8.09 51.36 -20.31
N GLY A 2 9.13 50.72 -20.83
CA GLY A 2 10.29 50.26 -20.07
C GLY A 2 10.10 48.76 -19.87
N VAL A 3 10.49 47.95 -20.85
CA VAL A 3 10.39 46.47 -20.80
C VAL A 3 11.38 45.87 -19.79
N ALA A 4 12.24 46.70 -19.20
CA ALA A 4 13.29 46.33 -18.25
C ALA A 4 12.80 45.75 -16.91
N PRO A 5 11.69 46.18 -16.27
CA PRO A 5 11.14 45.54 -15.08
C PRO A 5 10.57 44.15 -15.40
N LEU A 6 9.88 44.00 -16.53
CA LEU A 6 9.33 42.72 -16.98
C LEU A 6 10.44 41.74 -17.35
N GLY A 7 11.48 42.21 -18.05
CA GLY A 7 12.67 41.41 -18.36
C GLY A 7 13.41 40.97 -17.09
N ARG A 8 13.53 41.84 -16.08
CA ARG A 8 14.13 41.49 -14.78
C ARG A 8 13.28 40.50 -13.98
N PHE A 9 11.96 40.65 -14.03
CA PHE A 9 11.01 39.72 -13.41
C PHE A 9 11.15 38.31 -14.00
N PHE A 10 11.13 38.18 -15.33
CA PHE A 10 11.33 36.88 -15.99
C PHE A 10 12.76 36.35 -15.86
N SER A 11 13.78 37.21 -15.81
CA SER A 11 15.16 36.77 -15.56
C SER A 11 15.31 36.16 -14.16
N ARG A 12 14.52 36.61 -13.18
CA ARG A 12 14.49 36.04 -11.82
C ARG A 12 13.76 34.70 -11.79
N LEU A 13 12.64 34.59 -12.52
CA LEU A 13 11.80 33.38 -12.52
C LEU A 13 12.27 32.27 -13.46
N CYS A 14 12.91 32.61 -14.57
CA CYS A 14 13.31 31.66 -15.62
C CYS A 14 14.83 31.56 -15.79
N GLY A 15 15.59 32.32 -15.00
CA GLY A 15 17.04 32.44 -15.11
C GLY A 15 17.51 33.39 -16.20
N ASN A 16 18.79 33.76 -16.14
CA ASN A 16 19.41 34.73 -17.04
C ASN A 16 20.50 34.08 -17.91
N GLY A 17 20.48 34.36 -19.21
CA GLY A 17 21.41 33.80 -20.19
C GLY A 17 20.97 32.43 -20.73
N SER A 18 21.54 32.02 -21.86
CA SER A 18 21.10 30.81 -22.59
C SER A 18 21.36 29.50 -21.85
N HIS A 19 22.41 29.43 -21.03
CA HIS A 19 22.82 28.22 -20.30
C HIS A 19 22.13 28.05 -18.93
N ASN A 20 21.65 29.13 -18.32
CA ASN A 20 21.06 29.12 -16.98
C ASN A 20 19.52 29.24 -17.01
N LYS A 21 18.90 28.98 -18.17
CA LYS A 21 17.44 28.93 -18.28
C LYS A 21 16.89 27.78 -17.42
N HIS A 22 15.78 28.00 -16.75
CA HIS A 22 14.99 27.00 -16.02
C HIS A 22 13.50 27.37 -16.12
N VAL A 23 12.62 26.42 -15.80
CA VAL A 23 11.17 26.67 -15.75
C VAL A 23 10.81 27.45 -14.49
N PRO A 24 9.86 28.41 -14.56
CA PRO A 24 9.30 29.05 -13.37
C PRO A 24 8.78 28.05 -12.34
N GLU A 25 9.10 28.26 -11.07
CA GLU A 25 8.67 27.38 -9.96
C GLU A 25 7.15 27.19 -9.92
N ILE A 26 6.39 28.23 -10.23
CA ILE A 26 4.92 28.18 -10.25
C ILE A 26 4.36 27.08 -11.18
N LEU A 27 5.07 26.69 -12.25
CA LEU A 27 4.58 25.69 -13.21
C LEU A 27 4.50 24.28 -12.61
N TRP A 28 5.22 23.99 -11.52
CA TRP A 28 5.19 22.68 -10.88
C TRP A 28 3.91 22.41 -10.10
N ASP A 29 3.19 23.46 -9.74
CA ASP A 29 1.95 23.39 -8.97
C ASP A 29 0.70 23.66 -9.82
N LEU A 30 0.89 24.13 -11.05
CA LEU A 30 -0.21 24.54 -11.90
C LEU A 30 -0.89 23.34 -12.60
N PRO A 31 -2.24 23.36 -12.73
CA PRO A 31 -2.96 22.38 -13.51
C PRO A 31 -2.47 22.30 -14.97
N ARG A 32 -2.64 21.11 -15.57
CA ARG A 32 -2.20 20.78 -16.93
C ARG A 32 -2.45 21.86 -18.00
N PRO A 33 -3.63 22.52 -18.08
CA PRO A 33 -3.88 23.54 -19.10
C PRO A 33 -2.92 24.73 -19.06
N TYR A 34 -2.47 25.14 -17.87
CA TYR A 34 -1.54 26.26 -17.71
C TYR A 34 -0.11 25.86 -18.08
N PHE A 35 0.29 24.63 -17.75
CA PHE A 35 1.55 24.07 -18.22
C PHE A 35 1.57 23.94 -19.74
N GLU A 36 0.49 23.43 -20.35
CA GLU A 36 0.37 23.32 -21.81
C GLU A 36 0.46 24.70 -22.49
N ALA A 37 -0.18 25.73 -21.93
CA ALA A 37 -0.06 27.10 -22.44
C ALA A 37 1.38 27.65 -22.35
N TYR A 38 2.08 27.37 -21.24
CA TYR A 38 3.49 27.73 -21.11
C TYR A 38 4.36 26.99 -22.13
N LEU A 39 4.15 25.68 -22.26
CA LEU A 39 4.86 24.81 -23.19
C LEU A 39 4.62 25.24 -24.64
N GLU A 40 3.40 25.64 -24.98
CA GLU A 40 3.04 26.20 -26.29
C GLU A 40 3.78 27.50 -26.56
N GLY A 41 3.80 28.41 -25.57
CA GLY A 41 4.55 29.67 -25.66
C GLY A 41 6.04 29.45 -25.86
N TYR A 42 6.62 28.50 -25.12
CA TYR A 42 8.03 28.13 -25.26
C TYR A 42 8.31 27.48 -26.63
N ALA A 43 7.44 26.56 -27.07
CA ALA A 43 7.53 25.88 -28.36
C ALA A 43 7.44 26.84 -29.54
N LYS A 44 6.63 27.90 -29.46
CA LYS A 44 6.56 28.95 -30.48
C LYS A 44 7.86 29.76 -30.61
N GLY A 45 8.64 29.86 -29.54
CA GLY A 45 9.91 30.61 -29.51
C GLY A 45 11.12 29.76 -29.90
N ASP A 46 11.36 28.68 -29.17
CA ASP A 46 12.59 27.86 -29.23
C ASP A 46 12.29 26.40 -29.68
N GLY A 47 11.12 26.15 -30.25
CA GLY A 47 10.68 24.85 -30.75
C GLY A 47 10.17 24.85 -32.19
N TYR A 48 9.92 23.66 -32.72
CA TYR A 48 9.28 23.45 -34.02
C TYR A 48 8.54 22.11 -34.06
N VAL A 49 7.49 22.03 -34.88
CA VAL A 49 6.78 20.78 -35.14
C VAL A 49 7.28 20.20 -36.47
N THR A 50 7.68 18.93 -36.45
CA THR A 50 8.12 18.21 -37.65
C THR A 50 6.93 17.87 -38.56
N LYS A 51 7.19 17.55 -39.84
CA LYS A 51 6.14 17.08 -40.78
C LYS A 51 5.42 15.80 -40.31
N GLU A 52 6.02 15.04 -39.40
CA GLU A 52 5.47 13.84 -38.77
C GLU A 52 4.62 14.13 -37.52
N GLY A 53 4.40 15.40 -37.16
CA GLY A 53 3.63 15.81 -35.98
C GLY A 53 4.37 15.74 -34.64
N LYS A 54 5.68 15.48 -34.63
CA LYS A 54 6.48 15.51 -33.40
C LYS A 54 6.85 16.94 -33.04
N LEU A 55 6.64 17.35 -31.79
CA LEU A 55 7.13 18.63 -31.27
C LEU A 55 8.58 18.46 -30.81
N SER A 56 9.47 19.35 -31.25
CA SER A 56 10.87 19.38 -30.84
C SER A 56 11.21 20.74 -30.24
N ILE A 57 11.75 20.75 -29.01
CA ILE A 57 12.23 21.95 -28.32
C ILE A 57 13.74 21.82 -28.12
N THR A 58 14.51 22.84 -28.54
CA THR A 58 15.98 22.80 -28.50
C THR A 58 16.52 23.84 -27.51
N SER A 59 17.43 23.44 -26.62
CA SER A 59 18.09 24.38 -25.71
C SER A 59 19.52 23.98 -25.40
N VAL A 60 20.38 24.98 -25.14
CA VAL A 60 21.73 24.78 -24.58
C VAL A 60 21.71 24.64 -23.05
N SER A 61 20.59 24.99 -22.40
CA SER A 61 20.40 24.74 -20.96
C SER A 61 19.92 23.30 -20.75
N ARG A 62 20.81 22.49 -20.15
CA ARG A 62 20.47 21.12 -19.73
C ARG A 62 19.43 21.11 -18.60
N GLN A 63 19.47 22.10 -17.72
CA GLN A 63 18.54 22.24 -16.60
C GLN A 63 17.11 22.41 -17.10
N LEU A 64 16.89 23.36 -18.02
CA LEU A 64 15.58 23.62 -18.60
C LEU A 64 14.98 22.39 -19.28
N ILE A 65 15.77 21.69 -20.11
CA ILE A 65 15.28 20.50 -20.82
C ILE A 65 14.93 19.40 -19.83
N ARG A 66 15.73 19.23 -18.77
CA ARG A 66 15.41 18.29 -17.69
C ARG A 66 14.08 18.67 -17.03
N GLU A 67 13.91 19.90 -16.60
CA GLU A 67 12.69 20.34 -15.92
C GLU A 67 11.44 20.23 -16.80
N LEU A 68 11.50 20.64 -18.06
CA LEU A 68 10.42 20.44 -19.03
C LEU A 68 10.09 18.95 -19.23
N THR A 69 11.10 18.07 -19.22
CA THR A 69 10.90 16.62 -19.33
C THR A 69 10.10 16.09 -18.14
N TRP A 70 10.42 16.56 -16.93
CA TRP A 70 9.74 16.17 -15.70
C TRP A 70 8.31 16.71 -15.64
N LEU A 71 8.09 17.99 -15.97
CA LEU A 71 6.75 18.57 -16.05
C LEU A 71 5.88 17.86 -17.10
N CYS A 72 6.42 17.55 -18.27
CA CYS A 72 5.71 16.73 -19.26
C CYS A 72 5.30 15.37 -18.67
N ALA A 73 6.23 14.69 -17.98
CA ALA A 73 5.92 13.40 -17.36
C ALA A 73 4.85 13.51 -16.26
N MET A 74 4.88 14.56 -15.43
CA MET A 74 3.86 14.83 -14.39
C MET A 74 2.46 15.00 -14.98
N HIS A 75 2.37 15.62 -16.16
CA HIS A 75 1.10 15.82 -16.86
C HIS A 75 0.76 14.68 -17.85
N GLY A 76 1.50 13.56 -17.82
CA GLY A 76 1.23 12.39 -18.64
C GLY A 76 1.65 12.52 -20.12
N ILE A 77 2.50 13.49 -20.44
CA ILE A 77 3.03 13.74 -21.79
C ILE A 77 4.34 12.96 -21.96
N GLN A 78 4.36 11.98 -22.88
CA GLN A 78 5.57 11.20 -23.16
C GLN A 78 6.58 12.01 -23.97
N VAL A 79 7.83 12.01 -23.49
CA VAL A 79 8.91 12.82 -24.03
C VAL A 79 10.20 12.00 -24.18
N GLY A 80 10.93 12.24 -25.26
CA GLY A 80 12.29 11.76 -25.47
C GLY A 80 13.28 12.91 -25.41
N VAL A 81 14.49 12.66 -24.90
CA VAL A 81 15.56 13.66 -24.87
C VAL A 81 16.76 13.18 -25.66
N ARG A 82 17.28 14.03 -26.56
CA ARG A 82 18.47 13.73 -27.37
C ARG A 82 19.53 14.81 -27.18
N ARG A 83 20.76 14.38 -26.87
CA ARG A 83 21.95 15.24 -26.87
C ARG A 83 22.52 15.33 -28.28
N VAL A 84 22.86 16.53 -28.73
CA VAL A 84 23.48 16.78 -30.04
C VAL A 84 24.70 17.68 -29.84
N GLU A 85 25.85 17.21 -30.28
CA GLU A 85 27.06 18.01 -30.37
C GLU A 85 27.03 18.86 -31.63
N LEU A 86 27.44 20.12 -31.48
CA LEU A 86 27.40 21.06 -32.57
C LEU A 86 28.78 21.60 -32.91
N LYS A 87 29.12 21.54 -34.20
CA LYS A 87 30.41 22.02 -34.73
C LYS A 87 30.51 23.55 -34.68
N ALA A 88 31.73 24.05 -34.46
CA ALA A 88 32.05 25.48 -34.52
C ALA A 88 31.85 26.05 -35.94
N GLY A 89 31.56 27.35 -36.05
CA GLY A 89 31.49 28.07 -37.33
C GLY A 89 30.08 28.24 -37.92
N ARG A 90 29.03 27.83 -37.19
CA ARG A 90 27.64 28.12 -37.56
C ARG A 90 27.33 29.59 -37.31
N LYS A 91 26.63 30.24 -38.24
CA LYS A 91 26.30 31.67 -38.15
C LYS A 91 24.82 31.87 -37.85
N ILE A 92 24.52 32.69 -36.84
CA ILE A 92 23.18 33.28 -36.65
C ILE A 92 23.35 34.79 -36.88
N GLY A 93 22.79 35.30 -37.98
CA GLY A 93 23.09 36.65 -38.47
C GLY A 93 24.57 36.81 -38.81
N GLN A 94 25.22 37.84 -38.28
CA GLN A 94 26.65 38.11 -38.48
C GLN A 94 27.58 37.47 -37.43
N LYS A 95 27.06 36.82 -36.38
CA LYS A 95 27.87 36.23 -35.31
C LYS A 95 28.15 34.75 -35.56
N SER A 96 29.43 34.38 -35.50
CA SER A 96 29.87 32.98 -35.52
C SER A 96 29.73 32.38 -34.13
N LEU A 97 29.06 31.23 -34.05
CA LEU A 97 28.81 30.52 -32.80
C LEU A 97 29.95 29.53 -32.49
N PRO A 98 30.33 29.39 -31.21
CA PRO A 98 31.30 28.40 -30.78
C PRO A 98 30.76 26.97 -30.96
N ALA A 99 31.66 25.99 -30.91
CA ALA A 99 31.25 24.60 -30.70
C ALA A 99 30.55 24.49 -29.33
N GLY A 100 29.55 23.62 -29.24
CA GLY A 100 28.79 23.47 -28.01
C GLY A 100 27.77 22.35 -28.09
N GLU A 101 27.13 22.08 -26.96
CA GLU A 101 26.15 21.01 -26.83
C GLU A 101 24.75 21.59 -26.73
N VAL A 102 23.80 20.95 -27.41
CA VAL A 102 22.37 21.22 -27.25
C VAL A 102 21.62 19.95 -26.89
N TRP A 103 20.50 20.17 -26.21
CA TRP A 103 19.58 19.15 -25.76
C TRP A 103 18.24 19.39 -26.45
N ASN A 104 17.74 18.34 -27.09
CA ASN A 104 16.44 18.35 -27.78
C ASN A 104 15.45 17.54 -26.97
N LEU A 105 14.37 18.18 -26.53
CA LEU A 105 13.18 17.52 -26.01
C LEU A 105 12.24 17.24 -27.18
N ILE A 106 11.79 16.00 -27.31
CA ILE A 106 10.98 15.51 -28.42
C ILE A 106 9.69 14.92 -27.84
N ILE A 107 8.54 15.49 -28.19
CA ILE A 107 7.23 14.95 -27.86
C ILE A 107 6.70 14.21 -29.07
N GLY A 108 6.37 12.93 -28.90
CA GLY A 108 5.84 12.08 -29.98
C GLY A 108 4.48 12.56 -30.47
N LYS A 109 4.10 12.23 -31.71
CA LYS A 109 2.82 12.62 -32.34
C LYS A 109 1.61 12.30 -31.43
N THR A 110 1.59 11.11 -30.85
CA THR A 110 0.51 10.60 -29.98
C THR A 110 0.48 11.22 -28.58
N SER A 111 1.50 11.98 -28.20
CA SER A 111 1.58 12.67 -26.91
C SER A 111 1.70 14.18 -27.08
N ASN A 112 1.67 14.68 -28.31
CA ASN A 112 1.77 16.10 -28.61
C ASN A 112 0.42 16.77 -28.27
N PRO A 113 0.36 17.63 -27.24
CA PRO A 113 -0.90 18.24 -26.80
C PRO A 113 -1.46 19.28 -27.78
N PHE A 114 -0.76 19.55 -28.88
CA PHE A 114 -1.11 20.58 -29.87
C PHE A 114 -1.59 20.02 -31.22
N ILE A 115 -1.87 18.71 -31.30
CA ILE A 115 -2.47 18.06 -32.48
C ILE A 115 -3.95 17.78 -32.21
N SER A 116 -4.82 18.00 -33.20
CA SER A 116 -6.28 17.86 -33.06
C SER A 116 -6.73 16.44 -32.69
N ASP A 117 -7.78 16.36 -31.88
CA ASP A 117 -8.28 15.19 -31.14
C ASP A 117 -8.64 13.93 -31.97
N ASP A 118 -8.77 14.03 -33.30
CA ASP A 118 -9.21 12.90 -34.15
C ASP A 118 -8.18 11.76 -34.31
N GLU A 119 -6.94 11.90 -33.81
CA GLU A 119 -5.87 10.88 -33.97
C GLU A 119 -5.20 10.40 -32.65
N VAL A 120 -5.67 10.80 -31.47
CA VAL A 120 -4.98 10.52 -30.20
C VAL A 120 -5.71 9.48 -29.36
N VAL A 121 -5.16 8.26 -29.28
CA VAL A 121 -5.53 7.27 -28.25
C VAL A 121 -4.96 7.74 -26.91
N PRO A 122 -5.77 7.95 -25.85
CA PRO A 122 -5.28 8.44 -24.58
C PRO A 122 -4.50 7.32 -23.86
N ASN A 123 -3.18 7.32 -24.01
CA ASN A 123 -2.33 6.50 -23.16
C ASN A 123 -2.08 7.28 -21.87
N GLN A 124 -2.82 6.96 -20.80
CA GLN A 124 -2.58 7.49 -19.46
C GLN A 124 -1.17 7.06 -19.02
N GLY A 125 -0.23 8.00 -19.00
CA GLY A 125 1.13 7.77 -18.51
C GLY A 125 1.10 7.25 -17.06
N LYS A 126 1.88 6.20 -16.77
CA LYS A 126 2.03 5.67 -15.41
C LYS A 126 2.65 6.74 -14.51
N ARG A 127 2.05 6.94 -13.33
CA ARG A 127 2.57 7.82 -12.29
C ARG A 127 3.96 7.35 -11.85
N PRO A 128 4.89 8.29 -11.53
CA PRO A 128 6.19 7.92 -10.99
C PRO A 128 6.00 7.17 -9.66
N TYR A 129 6.67 6.03 -9.53
CA TYR A 129 6.78 5.26 -8.30
C TYR A 129 8.25 5.09 -7.97
N VAL A 130 8.58 5.02 -6.67
CA VAL A 130 9.95 4.82 -6.21
C VAL A 130 10.40 3.43 -6.62
N LYS A 131 11.25 3.36 -7.64
CA LYS A 131 11.75 2.08 -8.19
C LYS A 131 12.92 1.51 -7.39
N GLU A 132 13.73 2.38 -6.80
CA GLU A 132 14.94 2.02 -6.07
C GLU A 132 15.28 3.12 -5.07
N VAL A 133 15.54 2.73 -3.83
CA VAL A 133 16.14 3.61 -2.81
C VAL A 133 17.62 3.27 -2.76
N VAL A 134 18.44 4.15 -3.32
CA VAL A 134 19.90 4.00 -3.30
C VAL A 134 20.40 4.60 -1.99
N VAL A 135 20.87 3.75 -1.08
CA VAL A 135 21.62 4.19 0.10
C VAL A 135 22.93 4.79 -0.40
N LYS A 136 22.99 6.12 -0.44
CA LYS A 136 24.23 6.83 -0.72
C LYS A 136 24.98 7.01 0.60
N PRO A 137 26.29 6.77 0.64
CA PRO A 137 27.09 7.22 1.77
C PRO A 137 26.89 8.73 1.90
N TYR A 138 26.47 9.13 3.10
CA TYR A 138 26.23 10.52 3.46
C TYR A 138 27.18 10.86 4.60
N ASP A 139 28.16 11.72 4.30
CA ASP A 139 29.17 12.15 5.27
C ASP A 139 28.73 13.40 6.05
N GLY A 140 27.41 13.64 6.16
CA GLY A 140 26.81 14.78 6.86
C GLY A 140 26.09 14.39 8.14
N TYR A 141 25.55 15.39 8.85
CA TYR A 141 24.86 15.19 10.13
C TYR A 141 23.39 14.85 9.92
N VAL A 142 22.88 13.90 10.72
CA VAL A 142 21.45 13.56 10.81
C VAL A 142 20.99 13.86 12.22
N TYR A 143 19.98 14.72 12.35
CA TYR A 143 19.34 15.01 13.63
C TYR A 143 18.00 14.28 13.68
N ASP A 144 17.81 13.44 14.70
CA ASP A 144 16.59 12.66 14.91
C ASP A 144 15.80 13.23 16.10
N LEU A 145 14.52 13.51 15.89
CA LEU A 145 13.63 14.06 16.90
C LEU A 145 12.35 13.22 16.91
N CYS A 146 12.16 12.43 17.96
CA CYS A 146 10.91 11.71 18.18
C CYS A 146 9.93 12.59 18.97
N GLY A 147 8.68 12.66 18.48
CA GLY A 147 7.59 13.42 19.10
C GLY A 147 7.05 12.82 20.41
N CYS A 148 7.46 11.60 20.79
CA CYS A 148 7.11 10.98 22.06
C CYS A 148 7.67 11.74 23.27
N ASP A 149 6.84 11.96 24.29
CA ASP A 149 7.26 12.47 25.59
C ASP A 149 8.42 11.60 26.14
N ASN A 150 9.62 12.20 26.19
CA ASN A 150 10.84 11.79 26.88
C ASN A 150 12.04 11.24 26.10
N GLU A 151 12.00 11.06 24.78
CA GLU A 151 13.17 10.52 24.05
C GLU A 151 13.45 11.25 22.74
N ALA A 152 14.14 12.39 22.80
CA ALA A 152 14.85 12.92 21.63
C ALA A 152 16.26 12.30 21.59
N PHE A 153 16.52 11.43 20.61
CA PHE A 153 17.83 10.84 20.35
C PHE A 153 18.73 11.87 19.65
N PHE A 154 19.48 12.63 20.43
CA PHE A 154 20.60 13.40 19.90
C PHE A 154 21.85 12.51 19.90
N GLY A 155 22.61 12.52 18.80
CA GLY A 155 24.00 12.06 18.82
C GLY A 155 24.82 12.89 19.81
N GLY A 156 24.95 12.39 21.04
CA GLY A 156 25.66 13.00 22.18
C GLY A 156 25.28 12.31 23.50
N GLU A 157 26.23 12.20 24.45
CA GLU A 157 26.19 11.27 25.60
C GLU A 157 25.08 11.45 26.66
N LYS A 158 24.07 12.31 26.49
CA LYS A 158 22.97 12.47 27.48
C LYS A 158 21.61 12.79 26.86
N PRO A 159 20.54 12.03 27.17
CA PRO A 159 19.17 12.33 26.74
C PRO A 159 18.58 13.44 27.63
N VAL A 160 17.81 14.37 27.04
CA VAL A 160 17.11 15.41 27.79
C VAL A 160 15.76 15.71 27.13
N LEU A 161 14.79 16.25 27.88
CA LEU A 161 13.36 16.49 27.54
C LEU A 161 13.02 17.74 26.70
N LEU A 162 12.20 17.62 25.66
CA LEU A 162 11.76 18.73 24.77
C LEU A 162 11.25 19.98 25.52
N HIS A 163 11.82 21.14 25.19
CA HIS A 163 11.39 22.48 25.65
C HIS A 163 11.57 23.46 24.48
N ASN A 164 10.79 24.55 24.43
CA ASN A 164 10.77 25.54 23.32
C ASN A 164 12.15 26.09 22.88
N SER A 165 13.13 26.13 23.79
CA SER A 165 14.51 26.51 23.49
C SER A 165 15.21 25.56 22.51
N ARG A 166 14.76 24.31 22.42
CA ARG A 166 15.45 23.24 21.70
C ARG A 166 15.13 23.13 20.23
N VAL A 167 13.93 23.57 19.82
CA VAL A 167 13.65 23.73 18.39
C VAL A 167 14.64 24.75 17.82
N ARG A 168 14.78 25.92 18.47
CA ARG A 168 15.78 26.93 18.06
C ARG A 168 17.21 26.39 18.06
N ASP A 169 17.59 25.64 19.10
CA ASP A 169 18.95 25.09 19.19
C ASP A 169 19.21 24.00 18.14
N LEU A 170 18.23 23.13 17.86
CA LEU A 170 18.27 22.14 16.79
C LEU A 170 18.52 22.83 15.43
N PHE A 171 17.71 23.84 15.13
CA PHE A 171 17.81 24.60 13.90
C PHE A 171 19.13 25.38 13.80
N ARG A 172 19.65 25.91 14.92
CA ARG A 172 20.98 26.54 14.97
C ARG A 172 22.11 25.55 14.71
N GLN A 173 22.05 24.35 15.29
CA GLN A 173 23.05 23.30 15.07
C GLN A 173 22.99 22.80 13.62
N ALA A 174 21.79 22.55 13.10
CA ALA A 174 21.60 22.16 11.70
C ALA A 174 22.21 23.17 10.72
N LYS A 175 22.05 24.47 11.00
CA LYS A 175 22.70 25.56 10.24
C LYS A 175 24.23 25.54 10.32
N ALA A 176 24.79 25.27 11.51
CA ALA A 176 26.24 25.15 11.67
C ALA A 176 26.84 23.92 10.96
N HIS A 177 26.02 22.88 10.77
CA HIS A 177 26.41 21.58 10.22
C HIS A 177 25.87 21.32 8.81
N ALA A 178 25.40 22.37 8.12
CA ALA A 178 24.92 22.27 6.75
C ALA A 178 26.04 21.80 5.78
N PRO A 179 25.75 20.89 4.83
CA PRO A 179 24.45 20.26 4.56
C PRO A 179 24.11 19.16 5.58
N CYS A 180 22.88 19.15 6.09
CA CYS A 180 22.38 18.16 7.06
C CYS A 180 20.93 17.73 6.76
N ILE A 181 20.49 16.64 7.39
CA ILE A 181 19.09 16.20 7.37
C ILE A 181 18.53 16.31 8.80
N ILE A 182 17.36 16.92 8.92
CA ILE A 182 16.56 16.90 10.14
C ILE A 182 15.42 15.90 9.91
N PHE A 183 15.31 14.88 10.75
CA PHE A 183 14.21 13.91 10.74
C PHE A 183 13.36 14.10 12.00
N ILE A 184 12.04 14.19 11.81
CA ILE A 184 11.05 14.34 12.88
C ILE A 184 10.08 13.16 12.80
N ASP A 185 10.22 12.19 13.71
CA ASP A 185 9.27 11.09 13.82
C ASP A 185 8.07 11.49 14.68
N GLU A 186 6.90 10.91 14.38
CA GLU A 186 5.62 11.21 15.04
C GLU A 186 5.32 12.71 15.14
N ILE A 187 5.41 13.42 14.02
CA ILE A 187 5.19 14.87 13.98
C ILE A 187 3.79 15.27 14.51
N ASP A 188 2.81 14.37 14.50
CA ASP A 188 1.47 14.60 15.06
C ASP A 188 1.45 14.80 16.58
N ALA A 189 2.51 14.43 17.31
CA ALA A 189 2.63 14.74 18.74
C ALA A 189 2.78 16.24 19.00
N VAL A 190 3.49 16.95 18.12
CA VAL A 190 3.77 18.40 18.19
C VAL A 190 2.97 19.22 17.18
N GLY A 191 2.47 18.59 16.12
CA GLY A 191 1.89 19.22 14.94
C GLY A 191 0.37 19.13 14.86
N ARG A 192 -0.33 18.83 15.95
CA ARG A 192 -1.78 18.61 15.94
C ARG A 192 -2.59 19.91 15.78
N HIS A 193 -3.70 19.84 15.05
CA HIS A 193 -4.65 20.96 14.87
C HIS A 193 -5.26 21.42 16.20
N ARG A 194 -5.58 22.72 16.29
CA ARG A 194 -6.31 23.31 17.41
C ARG A 194 -7.72 22.72 17.55
N GLY A 195 -8.11 22.31 18.76
CA GLY A 195 -9.53 22.13 19.11
C GLY A 195 -9.87 20.95 20.03
N ALA A 196 -10.60 21.26 21.10
CA ALA A 196 -11.40 20.38 21.98
C ALA A 196 -10.73 19.62 23.14
N GLY A 197 -9.59 20.10 23.67
CA GLY A 197 -9.14 19.74 25.01
C GLY A 197 -9.45 20.83 26.03
N LEU A 198 -10.48 20.67 26.86
CA LEU A 198 -10.68 21.49 28.07
C LEU A 198 -9.58 21.12 29.10
N GLY A 199 -8.39 21.72 28.98
CA GLY A 199 -7.28 21.51 29.91
C GLY A 199 -5.96 22.09 29.41
N GLY A 200 -5.25 22.83 30.27
CA GLY A 200 -4.08 23.68 29.95
C GLY A 200 -2.79 22.99 29.49
N GLY A 201 -2.86 21.84 28.82
CA GLY A 201 -1.72 21.21 28.12
C GLY A 201 -1.57 21.63 26.66
N HIS A 202 -2.44 22.52 26.18
CA HIS A 202 -2.47 22.99 24.80
C HIS A 202 -1.38 24.03 24.51
N ASP A 203 -1.01 24.84 25.50
CA ASP A 203 -0.16 26.03 25.32
C ASP A 203 1.31 25.67 24.99
N GLU A 204 1.89 24.66 25.63
CA GLU A 204 3.28 24.25 25.37
C GLU A 204 3.46 23.60 23.99
N ARG A 205 2.48 22.79 23.58
CA ARG A 205 2.46 22.16 22.26
C ARG A 205 2.27 23.20 21.16
N GLU A 206 1.33 24.13 21.34
CA GLU A 206 1.13 25.24 20.41
C GLU A 206 2.37 26.13 20.30
N GLN A 207 3.03 26.42 21.40
CA GLN A 207 4.26 27.22 21.39
C GLN A 207 5.38 26.48 20.64
N THR A 208 5.51 25.17 20.84
CA THR A 208 6.50 24.33 20.14
C THR A 208 6.21 24.27 18.64
N LEU A 209 4.94 24.10 18.25
CA LEU A 209 4.50 24.12 16.87
C LEU A 209 4.81 25.45 16.20
N ASN A 210 4.39 26.57 16.80
CA ASN A 210 4.64 27.90 16.24
C ASN A 210 6.14 28.16 16.11
N GLN A 211 6.96 27.69 17.05
CA GLN A 211 8.41 27.83 16.95
C GLN A 211 8.98 27.03 15.78
N LEU A 212 8.51 25.79 15.57
CA LEU A 212 8.88 24.98 14.41
C LEU A 212 8.53 25.70 13.10
N LEU A 213 7.31 26.26 13.01
CA LEU A 213 6.86 27.01 11.84
C LEU A 213 7.75 28.24 11.56
N VAL A 214 8.13 28.98 12.60
CA VAL A 214 9.02 30.15 12.47
C VAL A 214 10.42 29.75 11.99
N GLU A 215 10.97 28.66 12.50
CA GLU A 215 12.28 28.17 12.04
C GLU A 215 12.21 27.67 10.59
N MET A 216 11.12 26.99 10.20
CA MET A 216 10.90 26.54 8.82
C MET A 216 10.73 27.71 7.84
N ASP A 217 10.00 28.77 8.21
CA ASP A 217 9.85 29.97 7.38
C ASP A 217 11.16 30.80 7.32
N GLY A 218 12.09 30.56 8.26
CA GLY A 218 13.36 31.27 8.40
C GLY A 218 14.52 30.71 7.56
N PHE A 219 14.25 29.80 6.62
CA PHE A 219 15.25 29.24 5.71
C PHE A 219 15.24 29.87 4.33
N GLU A 220 16.43 30.13 3.81
CA GLU A 220 16.63 30.23 2.36
C GLU A 220 16.90 28.83 1.81
N SER A 221 16.29 28.47 0.68
CA SER A 221 16.45 27.16 0.01
C SER A 221 17.90 26.83 -0.41
N SER A 222 18.83 27.76 -0.20
CA SER A 222 20.26 27.68 -0.48
C SER A 222 21.10 27.05 0.65
N GLU A 223 20.55 26.89 1.86
CA GLU A 223 21.32 26.41 3.03
C GLU A 223 21.61 24.89 3.03
N GLY A 224 21.03 24.11 2.09
CA GLY A 224 21.35 22.68 1.94
C GLY A 224 20.87 21.79 3.09
N ILE A 225 19.83 22.24 3.82
CA ILE A 225 19.19 21.51 4.93
C ILE A 225 17.90 20.88 4.40
N ILE A 226 17.70 19.59 4.66
CA ILE A 226 16.48 18.87 4.27
C ILE A 226 15.73 18.46 5.54
N ILE A 227 14.45 18.82 5.63
CA ILE A 227 13.59 18.42 6.75
C ILE A 227 12.67 17.29 6.28
N LEU A 228 12.69 16.18 6.99
CA LEU A 228 11.84 15.02 6.78
C LEU A 228 10.99 14.80 8.03
N ALA A 229 9.73 14.42 7.85
CA ALA A 229 8.86 14.06 8.95
C ALA A 229 8.03 12.82 8.64
N ALA A 230 7.69 12.05 9.68
CA ALA A 230 6.83 10.88 9.59
C ALA A 230 5.62 11.02 10.52
N THR A 231 4.46 10.57 10.06
CA THR A 231 3.25 10.46 10.88
C THR A 231 2.35 9.35 10.34
N ASN A 232 1.62 8.71 11.25
CA ASN A 232 0.54 7.78 10.91
C ASN A 232 -0.82 8.49 10.81
N ARG A 233 -0.89 9.78 11.16
CA ARG A 233 -2.13 10.55 11.28
C ARG A 233 -2.03 11.92 10.58
N PRO A 234 -1.92 11.94 9.24
CA PRO A 234 -1.87 13.20 8.49
C PRO A 234 -3.15 14.04 8.66
N ASP A 235 -4.27 13.41 9.00
CA ASP A 235 -5.59 14.01 9.20
C ASP A 235 -5.64 14.99 10.38
N ILE A 236 -4.89 14.74 11.45
CA ILE A 236 -4.89 15.59 12.65
C ILE A 236 -3.83 16.69 12.61
N LEU A 237 -2.99 16.73 11.58
CA LEU A 237 -1.94 17.73 11.48
C LEU A 237 -2.51 19.12 11.22
N ASP A 238 -1.86 20.15 11.79
CA ASP A 238 -2.16 21.54 11.50
C ASP A 238 -1.86 21.82 10.01
N PRO A 239 -2.85 22.29 9.22
CA PRO A 239 -2.69 22.61 7.80
C PRO A 239 -1.57 23.62 7.55
N ALA A 240 -1.18 24.41 8.55
CA ALA A 240 -0.04 25.31 8.49
C ALA A 240 1.27 24.57 8.20
N LEU A 241 1.48 23.35 8.71
CA LEU A 241 2.68 22.55 8.44
C LEU A 241 2.78 22.14 6.96
N LEU A 242 1.64 21.94 6.31
CA LEU A 242 1.53 21.43 4.94
C LEU A 242 1.55 22.53 3.87
N ARG A 243 1.79 23.78 4.27
CA ARG A 243 1.84 24.92 3.33
C ARG A 243 3.17 24.92 2.54
N PRO A 244 3.16 25.44 1.29
CA PRO A 244 4.38 25.63 0.52
C PRO A 244 5.45 26.39 1.30
N GLY A 245 6.70 25.91 1.24
CA GLY A 245 7.83 26.43 2.02
C GLY A 245 8.07 25.70 3.36
N ARG A 246 7.19 24.75 3.74
CA ARG A 246 7.33 23.91 4.93
C ARG A 246 7.40 22.43 4.55
N PHE A 247 6.42 21.61 4.94
CA PHE A 247 6.26 20.25 4.42
C PHE A 247 5.40 20.29 3.14
N ASP A 248 6.01 20.77 2.06
CA ASP A 248 5.38 20.93 0.75
C ASP A 248 5.29 19.61 -0.05
N ARG A 249 6.10 18.61 0.30
CA ARG A 249 6.11 17.27 -0.31
C ARG A 249 5.60 16.22 0.66
N GLN A 250 4.56 15.51 0.24
CA GLN A 250 4.01 14.36 0.94
C GLN A 250 4.30 13.09 0.14
N VAL A 251 4.91 12.12 0.81
CA VAL A 251 5.16 10.78 0.25
C VAL A 251 4.35 9.80 1.08
N VAL A 252 3.26 9.29 0.51
CA VAL A 252 2.42 8.30 1.16
C VAL A 252 3.09 6.93 1.02
N MET A 253 3.29 6.25 2.15
CA MET A 253 3.81 4.89 2.21
C MET A 253 2.65 3.93 2.49
N ASP A 254 2.04 3.41 1.43
CA ASP A 254 0.97 2.43 1.55
C ASP A 254 1.48 1.08 2.07
N LEU A 255 0.56 0.27 2.60
CA LEU A 255 0.86 -1.12 2.93
C LEU A 255 1.38 -1.88 1.69
N PRO A 256 2.35 -2.79 1.87
CA PRO A 256 2.98 -3.48 0.74
C PRO A 256 2.02 -4.40 0.01
N ASP A 257 2.06 -4.37 -1.33
CA ASP A 257 1.39 -5.35 -2.19
C ASP A 257 2.03 -6.75 -2.08
N VAL A 258 1.45 -7.77 -2.72
CA VAL A 258 2.01 -9.15 -2.71
C VAL A 258 3.51 -9.19 -3.07
N LYS A 259 3.96 -8.42 -4.07
CA LYS A 259 5.36 -8.42 -4.50
C LYS A 259 6.25 -7.66 -3.52
N GLY A 260 5.75 -6.57 -2.94
CA GLY A 260 6.35 -5.82 -1.87
C GLY A 260 6.58 -6.70 -0.65
N ARG A 261 5.56 -7.46 -0.23
CA ARG A 261 5.66 -8.43 0.86
C ARG A 261 6.67 -9.54 0.57
N GLU A 262 6.67 -10.09 -0.64
CA GLU A 262 7.70 -11.07 -1.05
C GLU A 262 9.11 -10.46 -1.00
N GLY A 263 9.27 -9.21 -1.44
CA GLY A 263 10.52 -8.45 -1.36
C GLY A 263 10.99 -8.24 0.08
N ILE A 264 10.08 -7.81 0.96
CA ILE A 264 10.34 -7.63 2.39
C ILE A 264 10.76 -8.96 3.04
N LEU A 265 10.01 -10.04 2.78
CA LEU A 265 10.36 -11.37 3.27
C LEU A 265 11.75 -11.80 2.78
N LYS A 266 12.14 -11.52 1.53
CA LYS A 266 13.49 -11.80 1.01
C LYS A 266 14.58 -11.01 1.74
N VAL A 267 14.30 -9.76 2.13
CA VAL A 267 15.24 -8.94 2.91
C VAL A 267 15.45 -9.56 4.30
N HIS A 268 14.37 -9.82 5.03
CA HIS A 268 14.46 -10.35 6.39
C HIS A 268 14.92 -11.81 6.45
N THR A 269 14.80 -12.58 5.36
CA THR A 269 15.29 -13.96 5.28
C THR A 269 16.70 -14.12 4.72
N ARG A 270 17.32 -13.02 4.24
CA ARG A 270 18.62 -13.07 3.54
C ARG A 270 19.74 -13.78 4.31
N ASN A 271 19.77 -13.61 5.63
CA ASN A 271 20.81 -14.18 6.50
C ASN A 271 20.30 -15.39 7.31
N ILE A 272 19.12 -15.92 7.00
CA ILE A 272 18.50 -17.04 7.72
C ILE A 272 18.68 -18.32 6.92
N PRO A 273 19.12 -19.43 7.53
CA PRO A 273 19.27 -20.70 6.84
C PRO A 273 17.89 -21.30 6.53
N LEU A 274 17.35 -21.01 5.34
CA LEU A 274 16.07 -21.54 4.86
C LEU A 274 16.22 -22.94 4.25
N SER A 275 15.24 -23.82 4.48
CA SER A 275 15.11 -25.10 3.81
C SER A 275 14.56 -24.95 2.38
N ARG A 276 14.76 -25.96 1.51
CA ARG A 276 14.40 -25.91 0.07
C ARG A 276 12.88 -25.87 -0.19
N ASP A 277 12.08 -26.26 0.79
CA ASP A 277 10.62 -26.26 0.75
C ASP A 277 9.99 -24.88 0.99
N VAL A 278 10.77 -23.88 1.44
CA VAL A 278 10.24 -22.55 1.76
C VAL A 278 9.91 -21.78 0.48
N LYS A 279 8.63 -21.42 0.33
CA LYS A 279 8.09 -20.63 -0.78
C LYS A 279 7.56 -19.30 -0.27
N LEU A 280 8.40 -18.26 -0.34
CA LEU A 280 8.07 -16.93 0.21
C LEU A 280 6.92 -16.24 -0.54
N ASP A 281 6.71 -16.58 -1.82
CA ASP A 281 5.58 -16.11 -2.62
C ASP A 281 4.24 -16.60 -2.08
N VAL A 282 4.18 -17.84 -1.58
CA VAL A 282 2.99 -18.41 -0.93
C VAL A 282 2.72 -17.70 0.40
N ILE A 283 3.76 -17.44 1.20
CA ILE A 283 3.63 -16.69 2.45
C ILE A 283 3.14 -15.27 2.17
N ALA A 284 3.72 -14.57 1.19
CA ALA A 284 3.32 -13.21 0.82
C ALA A 284 1.85 -13.11 0.39
N LYS A 285 1.35 -14.09 -0.37
CA LYS A 285 -0.08 -14.17 -0.72
C LYS A 285 -0.97 -14.47 0.49
N GLY A 286 -0.48 -15.24 1.45
CA GLY A 286 -1.19 -15.61 2.67
C GLY A 286 -1.17 -14.55 3.77
N THR A 287 -0.49 -13.42 3.58
CA THR A 287 -0.35 -12.32 4.55
C THR A 287 -0.91 -10.98 4.05
N PRO A 288 -2.15 -10.94 3.49
CA PRO A 288 -2.72 -9.70 3.00
C PRO A 288 -2.86 -8.67 4.14
N GLY A 289 -2.51 -7.42 3.84
CA GLY A 289 -2.63 -6.30 4.78
C GLY A 289 -1.56 -6.24 5.88
N LEU A 290 -0.62 -7.18 5.93
CA LEU A 290 0.52 -7.09 6.87
C LEU A 290 1.50 -6.01 6.44
N SER A 291 1.97 -5.23 7.42
CA SER A 291 3.02 -4.22 7.24
C SER A 291 4.41 -4.86 7.14
N GLY A 292 5.43 -4.04 6.81
CA GLY A 292 6.81 -4.52 6.81
C GLY A 292 7.27 -5.04 8.18
N ALA A 293 6.88 -4.36 9.26
CA ALA A 293 7.20 -4.76 10.63
C ALA A 293 6.51 -6.08 11.01
N ASP A 294 5.26 -6.29 10.57
CA ASP A 294 4.55 -7.55 10.81
C ASP A 294 5.23 -8.74 10.12
N LEU A 295 5.74 -8.54 8.90
CA LEU A 295 6.47 -9.56 8.15
C LEU A 295 7.83 -9.86 8.77
N GLU A 296 8.54 -8.86 9.28
CA GLU A 296 9.76 -9.06 10.06
C GLU A 296 9.47 -9.91 11.30
N ASN A 297 8.42 -9.57 12.04
CA ASN A 297 8.01 -10.33 13.21
C ASN A 297 7.63 -11.77 12.85
N LEU A 298 6.92 -11.98 11.75
CA LEU A 298 6.59 -13.33 11.23
C LEU A 298 7.85 -14.15 10.95
N VAL A 299 8.86 -13.56 10.30
CA VAL A 299 10.14 -14.23 10.02
C VAL A 299 10.85 -14.59 11.33
N ASN A 300 10.89 -13.67 12.30
CA ASN A 300 11.50 -13.90 13.61
C ASN A 300 10.81 -15.03 14.37
N GLU A 301 9.47 -15.07 14.35
CA GLU A 301 8.68 -16.14 14.95
C GLU A 301 8.95 -17.50 14.29
N ALA A 302 9.09 -17.54 12.96
CA ALA A 302 9.44 -18.78 12.24
C ALA A 302 10.82 -19.30 12.67
N VAL A 303 11.81 -18.41 12.87
CA VAL A 303 13.14 -18.77 13.39
C VAL A 303 13.05 -19.30 14.80
N LEU A 304 12.30 -18.65 15.68
CA LEU A 304 12.11 -19.08 17.07
C LEU A 304 11.45 -20.46 17.15
N LEU A 305 10.44 -20.73 16.31
CA LEU A 305 9.77 -22.03 16.22
C LEU A 305 10.73 -23.13 15.75
N ALA A 306 11.51 -22.86 14.69
CA ALA A 306 12.53 -23.78 14.21
C ALA A 306 13.59 -24.08 15.28
N SER A 307 14.04 -23.05 16.01
CA SER A 307 15.02 -23.15 17.09
C SER A 307 14.49 -23.98 18.27
N ARG A 308 13.24 -23.75 18.69
CA ARG A 308 12.57 -24.56 19.74
C ARG A 308 12.48 -26.04 19.37
N LYS A 309 12.30 -26.34 18.09
CA LYS A 309 12.30 -27.71 17.55
C LYS A 309 13.71 -28.28 17.32
N GLY A 310 14.77 -27.56 17.69
CA GLY A 310 16.17 -27.97 17.54
C GLY A 310 16.64 -28.05 16.08
N ARG A 311 16.01 -27.32 15.16
CA ARG A 311 16.30 -27.39 13.73
C ARG A 311 17.41 -26.43 13.32
N LYS A 312 18.29 -26.89 12.43
CA LYS A 312 19.38 -26.08 11.84
C LYS A 312 18.91 -25.17 10.69
N ARG A 313 17.72 -25.42 10.15
CA ARG A 313 17.13 -24.70 9.01
C ARG A 313 15.64 -24.47 9.26
N VAL A 314 15.16 -23.28 8.90
CA VAL A 314 13.75 -22.91 8.97
C VAL A 314 13.00 -23.54 7.79
N ARG A 315 11.87 -24.20 8.06
CA ARG A 315 11.06 -24.89 7.05
C ARG A 315 9.78 -24.13 6.74
N MET A 316 9.09 -24.51 5.68
CA MET A 316 7.80 -23.90 5.30
C MET A 316 6.76 -24.07 6.41
N GLU A 317 6.76 -25.21 7.10
CA GLU A 317 5.89 -25.45 8.26
C GLU A 317 6.10 -24.45 9.41
N ASP A 318 7.32 -23.97 9.63
CA ASP A 318 7.62 -23.00 10.69
C ASP A 318 7.11 -21.60 10.28
N PHE A 319 7.17 -21.25 8.99
CA PHE A 319 6.56 -20.03 8.46
C PHE A 319 5.03 -20.05 8.50
N GLU A 320 4.41 -21.17 8.15
CA GLU A 320 2.95 -21.32 8.24
C GLU A 320 2.47 -21.22 9.69
N GLU A 321 3.18 -21.85 10.64
CA GLU A 321 2.85 -21.76 12.06
C GLU A 321 3.08 -20.34 12.62
N ALA A 322 4.15 -19.66 12.20
CA ALA A 322 4.42 -18.27 12.56
C ALA A 322 3.36 -17.31 12.00
N LYS A 323 2.98 -17.48 10.74
CA LYS A 323 1.90 -16.73 10.09
C LYS A 323 0.60 -16.84 10.88
N ASP A 324 0.19 -18.07 11.21
CA ASP A 324 -1.01 -18.32 12.01
C ASP A 324 -0.92 -17.61 13.37
N LYS A 325 0.26 -17.64 14.00
CA LYS A 325 0.48 -16.98 15.30
C LYS A 325 0.37 -15.46 15.20
N VAL A 326 0.95 -14.85 14.17
CA VAL A 326 0.90 -13.39 13.97
C VAL A 326 -0.50 -12.93 13.63
N MET A 327 -1.22 -13.65 12.77
CA MET A 327 -2.56 -13.24 12.33
C MET A 327 -3.67 -13.55 13.35
N MET A 328 -3.55 -14.64 14.10
CA MET A 328 -4.65 -15.17 14.94
C MET A 328 -4.29 -15.31 16.41
N GLY A 329 -3.03 -15.07 16.78
CA GLY A 329 -2.53 -15.30 18.13
C GLY A 329 -2.14 -16.76 18.39
N MET A 330 -1.76 -17.03 19.64
CA MET A 330 -1.24 -18.35 20.03
C MET A 330 -2.33 -19.43 19.99
N ALA A 331 -1.94 -20.64 19.60
CA ALA A 331 -2.80 -21.82 19.70
C ALA A 331 -3.13 -22.12 21.16
N ARG A 332 -4.41 -22.40 21.44
CA ARG A 332 -4.90 -22.69 22.78
C ARG A 332 -5.08 -24.20 22.94
N LYS A 333 -4.52 -24.75 24.01
CA LYS A 333 -4.88 -26.09 24.48
C LYS A 333 -6.16 -25.97 25.31
N MET A 334 -7.30 -25.94 24.64
CA MET A 334 -8.61 -26.05 25.29
C MET A 334 -9.11 -27.48 25.15
N ALA A 335 -9.72 -28.01 26.21
CA ALA A 335 -10.52 -29.22 26.11
C ALA A 335 -11.86 -28.84 25.46
N ILE A 336 -12.00 -29.13 24.18
CA ILE A 336 -13.24 -29.01 23.42
C ILE A 336 -13.92 -30.38 23.44
N SER A 337 -15.24 -30.42 23.64
CA SER A 337 -15.98 -31.68 23.61
C SER A 337 -16.00 -32.28 22.19
N ASP A 338 -16.16 -33.60 22.06
CA ASP A 338 -16.22 -34.22 20.72
C ASP A 338 -17.42 -33.70 19.89
N GLU A 339 -18.52 -33.34 20.55
CA GLU A 339 -19.70 -32.74 19.92
C GLU A 339 -19.41 -31.33 19.40
N GLU A 340 -18.75 -30.48 20.20
CA GLU A 340 -18.37 -29.13 19.81
C GLU A 340 -17.31 -29.15 18.71
N LYS A 341 -16.35 -30.07 18.80
CA LYS A 341 -15.34 -30.31 17.76
C LYS A 341 -15.98 -30.75 16.44
N LYS A 342 -17.01 -31.59 16.51
CA LYS A 342 -17.82 -32.00 15.35
C LYS A 342 -18.54 -30.79 14.75
N LEU A 343 -19.20 -29.98 15.57
CA LEU A 343 -19.87 -28.76 15.10
C LEU A 343 -18.91 -27.83 14.36
N ILE A 344 -17.75 -27.54 14.96
CA ILE A 344 -16.71 -26.69 14.35
C ILE A 344 -16.20 -27.31 13.04
N ALA A 345 -16.00 -28.63 12.98
CA ALA A 345 -15.53 -29.28 11.75
C ALA A 345 -16.51 -29.14 10.58
N TYR A 346 -17.81 -29.28 10.84
CA TYR A 346 -18.84 -29.06 9.82
C TYR A 346 -18.97 -27.60 9.43
N HIS A 347 -18.85 -26.68 10.39
CA HIS A 347 -18.83 -25.23 10.15
C HIS A 347 -17.68 -24.84 9.21
N GLU A 348 -16.44 -25.21 9.54
CA GLU A 348 -15.27 -24.90 8.71
C GLU A 348 -15.32 -25.58 7.34
N THR A 349 -15.86 -26.80 7.28
CA THR A 349 -16.08 -27.49 6.01
C THR A 349 -17.09 -26.74 5.13
N GLY A 350 -18.12 -26.14 5.73
CA GLY A 350 -19.09 -25.32 5.02
C GLY A 350 -18.43 -24.16 4.27
N HIS A 351 -17.56 -23.40 4.93
CA HIS A 351 -16.79 -22.33 4.30
C HIS A 351 -15.90 -22.85 3.15
N ALA A 352 -15.13 -23.90 3.42
CA ALA A 352 -14.18 -24.45 2.46
C ALA A 352 -14.87 -25.01 1.21
N LEU A 353 -16.00 -25.72 1.39
CA LEU A 353 -16.74 -26.32 0.29
C LEU A 353 -17.41 -25.24 -0.57
N MET A 354 -17.97 -24.19 0.03
CA MET A 354 -18.52 -23.05 -0.73
C MET A 354 -17.48 -22.38 -1.59
N ALA A 355 -16.27 -22.14 -1.06
CA ALA A 355 -15.18 -21.56 -1.86
C ALA A 355 -14.72 -22.46 -3.02
N LYS A 356 -14.79 -23.80 -2.87
CA LYS A 356 -14.44 -24.74 -3.95
C LYS A 356 -15.55 -24.88 -5.00
N LEU A 357 -16.81 -24.73 -4.61
CA LEU A 357 -17.96 -24.87 -5.50
C LEU A 357 -18.32 -23.57 -6.24
N MET A 358 -18.06 -22.41 -5.64
CA MET A 358 -18.39 -21.11 -6.23
C MET A 358 -17.38 -20.69 -7.30
N PRO A 359 -17.82 -20.38 -8.54
CA PRO A 359 -16.92 -19.93 -9.59
C PRO A 359 -16.35 -18.54 -9.26
N GLY A 360 -15.03 -18.39 -9.39
CA GLY A 360 -14.34 -17.12 -9.18
C GLY A 360 -14.10 -16.74 -7.72
N GLY A 361 -14.36 -17.65 -6.78
CA GLY A 361 -13.98 -17.50 -5.37
C GLY A 361 -12.47 -17.67 -5.15
N ASP A 362 -12.00 -17.18 -4.00
CA ASP A 362 -10.61 -17.35 -3.59
C ASP A 362 -10.32 -18.83 -3.23
N PRO A 363 -9.22 -19.43 -3.70
CA PRO A 363 -8.90 -20.82 -3.41
C PRO A 363 -8.63 -21.02 -1.92
N VAL A 364 -9.10 -22.15 -1.39
CA VAL A 364 -8.80 -22.58 -0.01
C VAL A 364 -7.32 -22.91 0.10
N HIS A 365 -6.64 -22.28 1.05
CA HIS A 365 -5.25 -22.57 1.42
C HIS A 365 -5.17 -23.66 2.48
N LYS A 366 -5.93 -23.47 3.57
CA LYS A 366 -5.90 -24.34 4.75
C LYS A 366 -7.18 -24.23 5.56
N VAL A 367 -7.62 -25.33 6.14
CA VAL A 367 -8.74 -25.43 7.07
C VAL A 367 -8.22 -26.05 8.36
N THR A 368 -8.56 -25.48 9.52
CA THR A 368 -8.15 -26.01 10.83
C THR A 368 -9.28 -25.89 11.86
N ILE A 369 -9.42 -26.90 12.71
CA ILE A 369 -10.32 -26.90 13.88
C ILE A 369 -9.56 -26.73 15.20
N ILE A 370 -8.27 -26.38 15.12
CA ILE A 370 -7.43 -26.07 16.27
C ILE A 370 -7.68 -24.62 16.70
N PRO A 371 -8.11 -24.36 17.95
CA PRO A 371 -8.40 -23.01 18.43
C PRO A 371 -7.16 -22.11 18.48
N ARG A 372 -7.29 -20.89 17.96
CA ARG A 372 -6.23 -19.86 17.97
C ARG A 372 -6.81 -18.50 18.34
N GLY A 373 -6.21 -17.87 19.36
CA GLY A 373 -6.69 -16.59 19.87
C GLY A 373 -8.18 -16.62 20.25
N ARG A 374 -9.00 -15.85 19.51
CA ARG A 374 -10.47 -15.79 19.66
C ARG A 374 -11.24 -16.77 18.76
N ALA A 375 -10.59 -17.38 17.76
CA ALA A 375 -11.22 -18.30 16.81
C ALA A 375 -11.14 -19.76 17.33
N LEU A 376 -12.24 -20.51 17.14
CA LEU A 376 -12.33 -21.94 17.50
C LEU A 376 -11.95 -22.87 16.34
N GLY A 377 -12.20 -22.42 15.11
CA GLY A 377 -11.74 -22.98 13.85
C GLY A 377 -11.51 -21.84 12.85
N VAL A 378 -10.82 -22.12 11.74
CA VAL A 378 -10.73 -21.15 10.65
C VAL A 378 -10.43 -21.79 9.29
N THR A 379 -11.01 -21.19 8.26
CA THR A 379 -10.72 -21.46 6.85
C THR A 379 -9.94 -20.29 6.26
N HIS A 380 -8.68 -20.56 5.91
CA HIS A 380 -7.82 -19.60 5.22
C HIS A 380 -8.01 -19.70 3.72
N PHE A 381 -8.31 -18.58 3.09
CA PHE A 381 -8.31 -18.41 1.65
C PHE A 381 -7.00 -17.77 1.19
N LEU A 382 -6.51 -18.15 0.01
CA LEU A 382 -5.38 -17.50 -0.63
C LEU A 382 -5.93 -16.60 -1.75
N PRO A 383 -5.96 -15.27 -1.58
CA PRO A 383 -6.42 -14.38 -2.65
C PRO A 383 -5.59 -14.62 -3.91
N MET A 384 -6.24 -14.91 -5.04
CA MET A 384 -5.48 -15.15 -6.30
C MET A 384 -4.82 -13.85 -6.78
N ASP A 385 -5.49 -12.72 -6.59
CA ASP A 385 -5.04 -11.38 -6.90
C ASP A 385 -5.47 -10.41 -5.80
N GLU A 386 -4.59 -9.47 -5.41
CA GLU A 386 -5.02 -8.27 -4.69
C GLU A 386 -5.78 -7.36 -5.65
N ARG A 387 -7.07 -7.68 -5.84
CA ARG A 387 -7.93 -6.94 -6.76
C ARG A 387 -8.23 -5.56 -6.16
N HIS A 388 -7.91 -4.51 -6.92
CA HIS A 388 -8.33 -3.15 -6.61
C HIS A 388 -9.82 -2.88 -6.93
N THR A 389 -10.47 -3.80 -7.66
CA THR A 389 -11.87 -3.69 -8.08
C THR A 389 -12.58 -5.03 -7.92
N TYR A 390 -13.79 -4.99 -7.34
CA TYR A 390 -14.61 -6.18 -7.11
C TYR A 390 -15.86 -6.18 -7.99
N SER A 391 -16.08 -7.27 -8.74
CA SER A 391 -17.34 -7.49 -9.46
C SER A 391 -18.46 -7.92 -8.50
N LYS A 392 -19.73 -7.60 -8.83
CA LYS A 392 -20.89 -8.06 -8.06
C LYS A 392 -20.90 -9.58 -7.85
N SER A 393 -20.59 -10.36 -8.88
CA SER A 393 -20.52 -11.83 -8.79
C SER A 393 -19.46 -12.31 -7.79
N TYR A 394 -18.30 -11.66 -7.73
CA TYR A 394 -17.27 -11.95 -6.74
C TYR A 394 -17.73 -11.59 -5.32
N CYS A 395 -18.39 -10.44 -5.13
CA CYS A 395 -18.93 -10.07 -3.82
C CYS A 395 -20.01 -11.04 -3.34
N MET A 396 -20.86 -11.53 -4.26
CA MET A 396 -21.84 -12.58 -3.96
C MET A 396 -21.17 -13.92 -3.63
N ALA A 397 -20.15 -14.31 -4.40
CA ALA A 397 -19.37 -15.53 -4.15
C ALA A 397 -18.60 -15.45 -2.82
N LYS A 398 -18.18 -14.24 -2.45
CA LYS A 398 -17.87 -13.87 -1.08
C LYS A 398 -19.12 -14.13 -0.26
N LEU A 399 -20.12 -13.27 -0.03
CA LEU A 399 -21.27 -13.57 0.86
C LEU A 399 -21.67 -15.06 1.08
N VAL A 400 -21.85 -15.87 0.01
CA VAL A 400 -22.05 -17.34 0.08
C VAL A 400 -20.99 -18.10 0.90
N TYR A 401 -19.70 -17.80 0.76
CA TYR A 401 -18.59 -18.42 1.51
C TYR A 401 -18.72 -18.31 3.04
N ALA A 402 -19.26 -17.22 3.54
CA ALA A 402 -19.23 -16.76 4.92
C ALA A 402 -20.47 -17.29 5.60
N LEU A 403 -21.57 -17.35 4.86
CA LEU A 403 -22.79 -18.01 5.31
C LEU A 403 -22.71 -19.54 5.15
N GLY A 404 -21.66 -20.06 4.52
CA GLY A 404 -21.42 -21.49 4.32
C GLY A 404 -21.30 -22.28 5.62
N GLY A 405 -20.61 -21.75 6.64
CA GLY A 405 -20.43 -22.45 7.92
C GLY A 405 -21.75 -22.67 8.65
N ARG A 406 -22.55 -21.61 8.82
CA ARG A 406 -23.89 -21.73 9.41
C ARG A 406 -24.85 -22.58 8.58
N ALA A 407 -24.80 -22.47 7.25
CA ALA A 407 -25.63 -23.30 6.39
C ALA A 407 -25.31 -24.80 6.57
N ALA A 408 -24.03 -25.15 6.77
CA ALA A 408 -23.63 -26.52 7.08
C ALA A 408 -24.12 -26.97 8.46
N GLU A 409 -24.05 -26.11 9.48
CA GLU A 409 -24.59 -26.42 10.80
C GLU A 409 -26.09 -26.72 10.75
N LYS A 410 -26.86 -25.86 10.09
CA LYS A 410 -28.30 -25.99 9.96
C LYS A 410 -28.70 -27.25 9.19
N LEU A 411 -27.95 -27.61 8.14
CA LEU A 411 -28.21 -28.80 7.34
C LEU A 411 -27.97 -30.09 8.14
N VAL A 412 -26.88 -30.14 8.91
CA VAL A 412 -26.41 -31.39 9.56
C VAL A 412 -26.96 -31.57 10.97
N PHE A 413 -27.07 -30.49 11.75
CA PHE A 413 -27.51 -30.55 13.15
C PHE A 413 -28.94 -30.03 13.36
N GLY A 414 -29.53 -29.33 12.38
CA GLY A 414 -30.87 -28.76 12.51
C GLY A 414 -30.97 -27.58 13.47
N GLU A 415 -29.83 -27.10 13.98
CA GLU A 415 -29.70 -25.95 14.87
C GLU A 415 -28.61 -25.00 14.38
N VAL A 416 -28.57 -23.80 14.96
CA VAL A 416 -27.58 -22.76 14.62
C VAL A 416 -26.77 -22.41 15.86
N SER A 417 -25.45 -22.27 15.71
CA SER A 417 -24.54 -21.92 16.79
C SER A 417 -24.33 -20.41 16.91
N THR A 418 -23.73 -19.99 18.02
CA THR A 418 -23.23 -18.61 18.19
C THR A 418 -21.89 -18.37 17.49
N GLY A 419 -21.24 -19.42 16.96
CA GLY A 419 -19.95 -19.34 16.27
C GLY A 419 -20.00 -18.52 14.98
N ALA A 420 -21.15 -18.51 14.30
CA ALA A 420 -21.36 -17.79 13.04
C ALA A 420 -21.51 -16.25 13.19
N GLY A 421 -21.40 -15.70 14.40
CA GLY A 421 -21.59 -14.27 14.66
C GLY A 421 -20.62 -13.39 13.86
N GLY A 422 -19.34 -13.78 13.81
CA GLY A 422 -18.31 -13.05 13.05
C GLY A 422 -18.52 -13.13 11.54
N ASP A 423 -19.10 -14.22 11.04
CA ASP A 423 -19.38 -14.38 9.60
C ASP A 423 -20.51 -13.46 9.16
N TYR A 424 -21.56 -13.34 9.98
CA TYR A 424 -22.66 -12.40 9.71
C TYR A 424 -22.20 -10.95 9.77
N GLU A 425 -21.33 -10.59 10.71
CA GLU A 425 -20.78 -9.23 10.78
C GLU A 425 -20.05 -8.89 9.48
N GLN A 426 -19.13 -9.76 9.03
CA GLN A 426 -18.40 -9.59 7.78
C GLN A 426 -19.31 -9.58 6.56
N ALA A 427 -20.28 -10.51 6.47
CA ALA A 427 -21.23 -10.58 5.38
C ALA A 427 -22.14 -9.33 5.33
N THR A 428 -22.59 -8.85 6.48
CA THR A 428 -23.43 -7.65 6.58
C THR A 428 -22.66 -6.39 6.21
N GLU A 429 -21.40 -6.28 6.64
CA GLU A 429 -20.54 -5.16 6.25
C GLU A 429 -20.29 -5.15 4.73
N LEU A 430 -19.99 -6.31 4.14
CA LEU A 430 -19.81 -6.44 2.70
C LEU A 430 -21.09 -6.09 1.93
N ALA A 431 -22.24 -6.63 2.33
CA ALA A 431 -23.54 -6.33 1.72
C ALA A 431 -23.88 -4.84 1.84
N ARG A 432 -23.58 -4.21 2.99
CA ARG A 432 -23.75 -2.76 3.17
C ARG A 432 -22.88 -1.97 2.21
N LYS A 433 -21.61 -2.34 1.99
CA LYS A 433 -20.73 -1.67 1.01
C LYS A 433 -21.25 -1.85 -0.42
N MET A 434 -21.71 -3.06 -0.76
CA MET A 434 -22.33 -3.33 -2.08
C MET A 434 -23.51 -2.40 -2.34
N VAL A 435 -24.37 -2.19 -1.34
CA VAL A 435 -25.58 -1.37 -1.46
C VAL A 435 -25.28 0.13 -1.39
N CYS A 436 -24.52 0.57 -0.39
CA CYS A 436 -24.34 1.98 -0.06
C CYS A 436 -23.16 2.65 -0.75
N GLU A 437 -22.08 1.93 -1.05
CA GLU A 437 -20.83 2.52 -1.56
C GLU A 437 -20.58 2.18 -3.02
N TRP A 438 -20.93 0.97 -3.45
CA TRP A 438 -20.60 0.47 -4.79
C TRP A 438 -21.77 0.43 -5.78
N GLY A 439 -22.96 0.86 -5.37
CA GLY A 439 -24.12 0.98 -6.26
C GLY A 439 -24.57 -0.35 -6.89
N MET A 440 -24.41 -1.46 -6.17
CA MET A 440 -24.71 -2.82 -6.68
C MET A 440 -26.18 -3.25 -6.46
N SER A 441 -27.02 -2.38 -5.90
CA SER A 441 -28.48 -2.58 -5.80
C SER A 441 -29.20 -1.94 -6.98
N GLU A 442 -30.05 -2.72 -7.66
CA GLU A 442 -30.89 -2.22 -8.75
C GLU A 442 -32.01 -1.31 -8.26
N ARG A 443 -32.48 -1.53 -7.02
CA ARG A 443 -33.58 -0.76 -6.42
C ARG A 443 -33.14 0.63 -5.96
N LEU A 444 -31.93 0.75 -5.43
CA LEU A 444 -31.36 2.03 -4.98
C LEU A 444 -30.58 2.73 -6.11
N GLY A 445 -30.06 1.97 -7.08
CA GLY A 445 -29.31 2.50 -8.20
C GLY A 445 -27.87 2.86 -7.86
N PRO A 446 -27.13 3.44 -8.82
CA PRO A 446 -25.69 3.71 -8.69
C PRO A 446 -25.41 5.02 -7.93
N VAL A 447 -25.85 5.11 -6.67
CA VAL A 447 -25.68 6.29 -5.81
C VAL A 447 -24.96 5.89 -4.52
N VAL A 448 -24.12 6.78 -4.01
CA VAL A 448 -23.44 6.61 -2.71
C VAL A 448 -24.34 7.12 -1.58
N TYR A 449 -24.58 6.28 -0.58
CA TYR A 449 -25.43 6.58 0.58
C TYR A 449 -24.61 6.61 1.87
N GLY A 450 -24.74 7.69 2.64
CA GLY A 450 -24.10 7.86 3.94
C GLY A 450 -22.61 8.14 3.78
N GLN A 451 -22.25 9.40 3.57
CA GLN A 451 -20.85 9.79 3.47
C GLN A 451 -20.10 9.31 4.73
N ARG A 452 -18.94 8.68 4.52
CA ARG A 452 -17.92 8.61 5.56
C ARG A 452 -17.43 10.04 5.78
N GLU A 453 -18.04 10.78 6.69
CA GLU A 453 -17.32 11.86 7.36
C GLU A 453 -16.21 11.17 8.17
N GLU A 454 -15.03 11.02 7.56
CA GLU A 454 -13.77 10.67 8.24
C GLU A 454 -13.31 11.78 9.19
N GLU A 455 -14.04 12.90 9.29
CA GLU A 455 -13.84 13.89 10.34
C GLU A 455 -14.29 13.35 11.70
N ILE A 456 -13.42 12.58 12.35
CA ILE A 456 -13.51 12.24 13.77
C ILE A 456 -13.18 13.51 14.57
N PHE A 457 -14.11 14.47 14.58
CA PHE A 457 -14.07 15.61 15.46
C PHE A 457 -14.48 15.16 16.87
N LEU A 458 -13.52 15.11 17.80
CA LEU A 458 -13.80 14.87 19.23
C LEU A 458 -14.72 15.99 19.73
N GLY A 459 -15.99 15.64 19.97
CA GLY A 459 -17.03 16.59 20.44
C GLY A 459 -18.40 16.43 19.77
N ARG A 460 -18.52 15.60 18.73
CA ARG A 460 -19.81 15.19 18.15
C ARG A 460 -19.96 13.66 18.10
N GLU A 461 -19.66 13.00 19.21
CA GLU A 461 -20.31 11.72 19.49
C GLU A 461 -21.79 12.02 19.74
N ILE A 462 -22.68 11.66 18.81
CA ILE A 462 -24.07 11.17 19.04
C ILE A 462 -24.88 11.11 17.73
N THR A 463 -24.48 11.75 16.63
CA THR A 463 -25.30 11.68 15.40
C THR A 463 -24.45 11.55 14.15
N ARG A 464 -24.23 10.30 13.71
CA ARG A 464 -24.03 10.03 12.28
C ARG A 464 -25.19 10.69 11.56
N ARG A 465 -24.98 11.82 10.89
CA ARG A 465 -26.03 12.39 10.04
C ARG A 465 -26.24 11.40 8.90
N LYS A 466 -27.39 10.73 8.91
CA LYS A 466 -27.83 9.97 7.73
C LYS A 466 -28.14 11.02 6.67
N ASP A 467 -27.37 11.07 5.59
CA ASP A 467 -27.62 11.98 4.46
C ASP A 467 -28.80 11.53 3.58
N TYR A 468 -29.65 10.64 4.09
CA TYR A 468 -30.76 10.02 3.38
C TYR A 468 -31.98 9.86 4.30
N SER A 469 -33.16 9.81 3.70
CA SER A 469 -34.43 9.70 4.43
C SER A 469 -34.58 8.35 5.13
N GLU A 470 -35.41 8.27 6.17
CA GLU A 470 -35.72 7.00 6.84
C GLU A 470 -36.31 5.96 5.88
N ARG A 471 -37.13 6.39 4.90
CA ARG A 471 -37.61 5.51 3.82
C ARG A 471 -36.45 4.89 3.02
N THR A 472 -35.39 5.66 2.78
CA THR A 472 -34.19 5.14 2.08
C THR A 472 -33.41 4.20 2.99
N ALA A 473 -33.34 4.49 4.29
CA ALA A 473 -32.73 3.60 5.28
C ALA A 473 -33.43 2.24 5.33
N GLU A 474 -34.77 2.23 5.40
CA GLU A 474 -35.57 1.01 5.34
C GLU A 474 -35.33 0.21 4.05
N LEU A 475 -35.21 0.89 2.91
CA LEU A 475 -34.90 0.24 1.63
C LEU A 475 -33.49 -0.37 1.64
N ILE A 476 -32.49 0.34 2.18
CA ILE A 476 -31.12 -0.17 2.34
C ILE A 476 -31.13 -1.45 3.19
N ASP A 477 -31.82 -1.43 4.34
CA ASP A 477 -31.86 -2.59 5.23
C ASP A 477 -32.59 -3.78 4.59
N GLN A 478 -33.64 -3.53 3.80
CA GLN A 478 -34.31 -4.57 3.00
C GLN A 478 -33.38 -5.18 1.94
N GLU A 479 -32.59 -4.37 1.24
CA GLU A 479 -31.65 -4.83 0.22
C GLU A 479 -30.50 -5.63 0.83
N ILE A 480 -29.94 -5.18 1.95
CA ILE A 480 -28.91 -5.91 2.69
C ILE A 480 -29.46 -7.28 3.11
N LYS A 481 -30.66 -7.30 3.70
CA LYS A 481 -31.32 -8.55 4.10
C LYS A 481 -31.53 -9.49 2.89
N ALA A 482 -32.00 -8.96 1.77
CA ALA A 482 -32.23 -9.75 0.55
C ALA A 482 -30.94 -10.41 0.03
N LEU A 483 -29.82 -9.68 0.00
CA LEU A 483 -28.52 -10.21 -0.41
C LEU A 483 -28.02 -11.33 0.51
N ILE A 484 -28.15 -11.14 1.83
CA ILE A 484 -27.74 -12.14 2.83
C ILE A 484 -28.59 -13.39 2.69
N GLU A 485 -29.92 -13.25 2.61
CA GLU A 485 -30.82 -14.39 2.46
C GLU A 485 -30.61 -15.15 1.13
N GLU A 486 -30.31 -14.43 0.04
CA GLU A 486 -29.98 -15.05 -1.24
C GLU A 486 -28.69 -15.86 -1.16
N ALA A 487 -27.66 -15.31 -0.52
CA ALA A 487 -26.40 -15.99 -0.30
C ALA A 487 -26.57 -17.23 0.60
N GLU A 488 -27.35 -17.13 1.68
CA GLU A 488 -27.67 -18.26 2.57
C GLU A 488 -28.44 -19.37 1.83
N ARG A 489 -29.50 -19.03 1.08
CA ARG A 489 -30.25 -19.99 0.26
C ARG A 489 -29.35 -20.69 -0.77
N THR A 490 -28.42 -19.95 -1.37
CA THR A 490 -27.46 -20.50 -2.33
C THR A 490 -26.50 -21.47 -1.65
N ALA A 491 -25.98 -21.12 -0.47
CA ALA A 491 -25.11 -21.99 0.31
C ALA A 491 -25.84 -23.28 0.72
N GLU A 492 -27.05 -23.18 1.26
CA GLU A 492 -27.88 -24.34 1.65
C GLU A 492 -28.14 -25.28 0.46
N ARG A 493 -28.49 -24.72 -0.70
CA ARG A 493 -28.73 -25.51 -1.92
C ARG A 493 -27.46 -26.25 -2.35
N LEU A 494 -26.32 -25.56 -2.43
CA LEU A 494 -25.05 -26.17 -2.86
C LEU A 494 -24.54 -27.23 -1.88
N LEU A 495 -24.68 -26.99 -0.58
CA LEU A 495 -24.33 -27.96 0.46
C LEU A 495 -25.22 -29.20 0.37
N LYS A 496 -26.53 -29.03 0.19
CA LYS A 496 -27.47 -30.15 0.03
C LYS A 496 -27.22 -30.96 -1.24
N GLU A 497 -26.84 -30.31 -2.34
CA GLU A 497 -26.44 -30.98 -3.59
C GLU A 497 -25.11 -31.76 -3.46
N ASN A 498 -24.28 -31.46 -2.44
CA ASN A 498 -22.96 -32.04 -2.23
C ASN A 498 -22.78 -32.54 -0.78
N GLU A 499 -23.85 -33.07 -0.19
CA GLU A 499 -23.90 -33.48 1.23
C GLU A 499 -22.90 -34.61 1.52
N ASP A 500 -22.73 -35.52 0.56
CA ASP A 500 -21.71 -36.58 0.56
C ASP A 500 -20.28 -36.02 0.70
N LYS A 501 -19.96 -34.95 -0.04
CA LYS A 501 -18.65 -34.28 0.03
C LYS A 501 -18.48 -33.51 1.33
N LEU A 502 -19.54 -32.87 1.83
CA LEU A 502 -19.55 -32.18 3.12
C LEU A 502 -19.16 -33.16 4.25
N HIS A 503 -19.81 -34.33 4.30
CA HIS A 503 -19.48 -35.36 5.29
C HIS A 503 -18.05 -35.89 5.15
N ALA A 504 -17.59 -36.14 3.92
CA ALA A 504 -16.25 -36.66 3.66
C ALA A 504 -15.15 -35.69 4.15
N VAL A 505 -15.28 -34.40 3.84
CA VAL A 505 -14.29 -33.38 4.25
C VAL A 505 -14.36 -33.14 5.76
N ALA A 506 -15.56 -33.05 6.35
CA ALA A 506 -15.70 -32.87 7.79
C ALA A 506 -15.14 -34.05 8.60
N GLN A 507 -15.33 -35.28 8.13
CA GLN A 507 -14.76 -36.47 8.77
C GLN A 507 -13.23 -36.51 8.67
N ALA A 508 -12.67 -36.13 7.52
CA ALA A 508 -11.23 -35.98 7.38
C ALA A 508 -10.70 -34.88 8.31
N LEU A 509 -11.40 -33.75 8.44
CA LEU A 509 -10.99 -32.66 9.31
C LEU A 509 -11.02 -33.07 10.80
N LEU A 510 -11.95 -33.94 11.20
CA LEU A 510 -11.98 -34.53 12.54
C LEU A 510 -10.81 -35.49 12.81
N GLU A 511 -10.36 -36.22 11.79
CA GLU A 511 -9.22 -37.14 11.91
C GLU A 511 -7.87 -36.41 11.90
N TYR A 512 -7.69 -35.43 11.01
CA TYR A 512 -6.40 -34.77 10.76
C TYR A 512 -6.26 -33.41 11.46
N GLU A 513 -7.35 -32.82 11.94
CA GLU A 513 -7.47 -31.49 12.58
C GLU A 513 -7.11 -30.29 11.69
N VAL A 514 -6.27 -30.52 10.68
CA VAL A 514 -5.81 -29.54 9.69
C VAL A 514 -5.80 -30.19 8.32
N LEU A 515 -6.39 -29.51 7.34
CA LEU A 515 -6.37 -29.91 5.93
C LEU A 515 -5.88 -28.75 5.07
N ASP A 516 -4.96 -29.01 4.13
CA ASP A 516 -4.58 -28.06 3.10
C ASP A 516 -5.54 -28.09 1.89
N GLY A 517 -5.46 -27.07 1.04
CA GLY A 517 -6.30 -26.95 -0.15
C GLY A 517 -6.19 -28.12 -1.13
N GLU A 518 -5.02 -28.76 -1.24
CA GLU A 518 -4.77 -29.89 -2.14
C GLU A 518 -5.37 -31.19 -1.57
N GLN A 519 -5.24 -31.41 -0.27
CA GLN A 519 -5.87 -32.51 0.45
C GLN A 519 -7.40 -32.45 0.33
N ILE A 520 -7.98 -31.25 0.44
CA ILE A 520 -9.42 -31.05 0.20
C ILE A 520 -9.77 -31.43 -1.23
N ASP A 521 -9.01 -30.96 -2.23
CA ASP A 521 -9.26 -31.31 -3.64
C ASP A 521 -9.19 -32.83 -3.88
N ARG A 522 -8.28 -33.53 -3.21
CA ARG A 522 -8.15 -34.99 -3.28
C ARG A 522 -9.35 -35.69 -2.66
N ILE A 523 -9.83 -35.24 -1.50
CA ILE A 523 -11.06 -35.77 -0.87
C ILE A 523 -12.26 -35.56 -1.81
N LEU A 524 -12.39 -34.38 -2.41
CA LEU A 524 -13.48 -34.07 -3.34
C LEU A 524 -13.45 -34.92 -4.61
N ARG A 525 -12.27 -35.44 -5.01
CA ARG A 525 -12.09 -36.41 -6.10
C ARG A 525 -12.29 -37.88 -5.67
N GLY A 526 -12.52 -38.14 -4.39
CA GLY A 526 -12.65 -39.50 -3.85
C GLY A 526 -11.30 -40.24 -3.67
N GLU A 527 -10.19 -39.52 -3.67
CA GLU A 527 -8.86 -40.11 -3.44
C GLU A 527 -8.57 -40.26 -1.94
N PRO A 528 -8.01 -41.39 -1.48
CA PRO A 528 -7.66 -41.56 -0.08
C PRO A 528 -6.48 -40.65 0.31
N LEU A 529 -6.63 -39.96 1.45
CA LEU A 529 -5.51 -39.31 2.11
C LEU A 529 -4.60 -40.39 2.71
N HIS A 530 -3.37 -40.50 2.22
CA HIS A 530 -2.36 -41.30 2.91
C HIS A 530 -1.93 -40.54 4.16
N LYS A 531 -1.91 -41.23 5.31
CA LYS A 531 -1.23 -40.75 6.52
C LYS A 531 0.24 -40.53 6.19
N SER A 532 0.59 -39.32 5.77
CA SER A 532 1.98 -38.88 5.81
C SER A 532 2.30 -38.76 7.29
N LYS A 533 3.14 -39.66 7.81
CA LYS A 533 3.81 -39.42 9.09
C LYS A 533 4.49 -38.04 9.02
N PRO A 534 4.51 -37.25 10.10
CA PRO A 534 5.28 -36.02 10.11
C PRO A 534 6.73 -36.36 9.76
N GLY A 535 7.19 -35.93 8.59
CA GLY A 535 8.54 -36.18 8.09
C GLY A 535 8.67 -37.33 7.09
N ARG A 536 8.28 -37.08 5.83
CA ARG A 536 9.05 -37.43 4.61
C ARG A 536 8.22 -37.04 3.38
N THR A 537 8.47 -35.86 2.84
CA THR A 537 8.19 -35.62 1.43
C THR A 537 9.10 -36.55 0.60
N SER A 538 8.51 -37.13 -0.44
CA SER A 538 9.11 -38.05 -1.38
C SER A 538 10.43 -37.49 -1.93
N SER A 539 11.54 -38.15 -1.59
CA SER A 539 12.78 -37.96 -2.33
C SER A 539 12.63 -38.68 -3.67
N SER A 540 12.60 -37.90 -4.75
CA SER A 540 13.07 -38.40 -6.03
C SER A 540 14.50 -38.91 -5.81
N LYS A 541 14.71 -40.21 -6.04
CA LYS A 541 16.05 -40.80 -6.08
C LYS A 541 16.81 -40.18 -7.23
N GLU A 542 17.70 -39.21 -6.94
CA GLU A 542 18.79 -38.87 -7.85
C GLU A 542 20.00 -39.77 -7.56
N PRO A 543 20.75 -40.18 -8.61
CA PRO A 543 21.90 -41.07 -8.47
C PRO A 543 23.08 -40.36 -7.80
N PRO A 544 24.01 -41.10 -7.17
CA PRO A 544 25.12 -40.51 -6.44
C PRO A 544 26.08 -39.77 -7.39
N VAL A 545 26.41 -38.54 -7.04
CA VAL A 545 27.46 -37.72 -7.68
C VAL A 545 28.82 -38.36 -7.37
N PRO A 546 29.73 -38.51 -8.35
CA PRO A 546 31.06 -39.07 -8.09
C PRO A 546 31.89 -38.06 -7.28
N THR A 547 32.52 -38.55 -6.22
CA THR A 547 33.55 -37.85 -5.45
C THR A 547 34.73 -37.52 -6.36
N ALA A 548 35.05 -36.23 -6.49
CA ALA A 548 36.28 -35.77 -7.10
C ALA A 548 37.47 -36.25 -6.25
N ALA A 549 38.33 -37.06 -6.87
CA ALA A 549 39.62 -37.41 -6.33
C ALA A 549 40.50 -36.16 -6.24
N SER A 550 41.12 -35.99 -5.09
CA SER A 550 42.29 -35.13 -4.89
C SER A 550 43.46 -35.65 -5.73
N GLU A 551 44.05 -34.82 -6.57
CA GLU A 551 45.42 -34.97 -7.06
C GLU A 551 45.89 -33.65 -7.70
N GLY A 552 47.08 -33.17 -7.28
CA GLY A 552 47.84 -32.09 -7.92
C GLY A 552 48.02 -30.83 -7.10
#